data_AF-A0A950K6R0-F1
#
_entry.id   AF-A0A950K6R0-F1
#
_cell.length_a   1.000
_cell.length_b   1.000
_cell.length_c   1.000
_cell.angle_alpha   90.00
_cell.angle_beta   90.00
_cell.angle_gamma   90.00
#
_symmetry.space_group_name_H-M   'P 1'
#
loop_
_entity.id
_entity.type
_entity.pdbx_description
1 polymer ?
#
loop_
_entity_poly.entity_id
_entity_poly.type
_entity_poly.pdbx_seq_one_letter_code
_entity_poly.pdbx_strand_id
1 'polypeptide(L)'
;MSAVALADSVASGSFREHLLPTSFAERGASVPFTTPLLAHARVRQGWRGRFELVILSFAGGAGHYVVPWQIAPDLVPMTAHDRLLHQEVLSRAAINPQGVREAALAVAETGLAGPDVAEAAQRAMAAENEAKLLDKSSLMVQVIAAVDETKAAALTPVISQPEGPPRIREAFFSLGERVSLDPEAFDRRLSELSQFSYLVGTAENPAPGRLRRLLAQLDEFQTSIAAWGAQHLGTAAEHAAYCANAAGRTLLVGGAALGDFEAALDSPREVVAEWGTRARAVARAAARLAWVVDGWETITIAWFAADSESTQIDALAQIVPAVPILPRDEAKLDEESGAAGPIEGRRRGWVRTSQDWRTGEPDSEIVQRLEAIKAKLT
;
A
#
# COMPACT_ATOMS: atom_id res chain seq x y z
N MET A 1 -16.73 23.02 -32.93
CA MET A 1 -17.32 22.78 -31.59
C MET A 1 -17.52 24.12 -30.92
N SER A 2 -18.77 24.53 -30.68
CA SER A 2 -19.11 25.86 -30.16
C SER A 2 -18.86 25.94 -28.65
N ALA A 3 -18.45 27.11 -28.15
CA ALA A 3 -18.12 27.36 -26.73
C ALA A 3 -19.26 27.01 -25.75
N VAL A 4 -20.50 26.98 -26.24
CA VAL A 4 -21.70 26.57 -25.48
C VAL A 4 -21.70 25.05 -25.17
N ALA A 5 -21.17 24.21 -26.07
CA ALA A 5 -21.10 22.76 -25.85
C ALA A 5 -20.04 22.36 -24.80
N LEU A 6 -19.01 23.18 -24.61
CA LEU A 6 -18.04 23.01 -23.52
C LEU A 6 -18.63 23.42 -22.16
N ALA A 7 -19.48 24.44 -22.12
CA ALA A 7 -20.15 24.88 -20.90
C ALA A 7 -21.19 23.84 -20.40
N ASP A 8 -21.96 23.26 -21.31
CA ASP A 8 -22.93 22.21 -20.96
C ASP A 8 -22.26 20.88 -20.58
N SER A 9 -21.10 20.55 -21.17
CA SER A 9 -20.28 19.40 -20.77
C SER A 9 -19.72 19.55 -19.35
N VAL A 10 -19.39 20.76 -18.91
CA VAL A 10 -18.91 21.06 -17.54
C VAL A 10 -20.05 21.03 -16.51
N ALA A 11 -21.29 21.31 -16.92
CA ALA A 11 -22.48 21.21 -16.08
C ALA A 11 -22.99 19.76 -15.95
N SER A 12 -22.86 18.95 -17.01
CA SER A 12 -23.10 17.50 -16.97
C SER A 12 -21.95 16.76 -16.26
N GLY A 13 -22.23 15.72 -15.49
CA GLY A 13 -21.21 14.92 -14.79
C GLY A 13 -20.11 14.30 -15.68
N SER A 14 -20.24 14.36 -17.01
CA SER A 14 -19.31 13.77 -17.98
C SER A 14 -17.89 14.35 -17.93
N PHE A 15 -17.69 15.66 -17.67
CA PHE A 15 -16.31 16.19 -17.54
C PHE A 15 -15.64 15.79 -16.20
N ARG A 16 -16.45 15.37 -15.21
CA ARG A 16 -15.99 15.03 -13.84
C ARG A 16 -15.30 13.67 -13.79
N GLU A 17 -15.71 12.73 -14.65
CA GLU A 17 -15.14 11.39 -14.75
C GLU A 17 -13.76 11.38 -15.43
N HIS A 18 -13.45 12.33 -16.32
CA HIS A 18 -12.20 12.34 -17.10
C HIS A 18 -10.92 12.73 -16.33
N LEU A 19 -11.04 13.14 -15.05
CA LEU A 19 -9.90 13.58 -14.23
C LEU A 19 -9.47 12.53 -13.17
N LEU A 20 -10.20 11.42 -13.08
CA LEU A 20 -9.85 10.31 -12.19
C LEU A 20 -8.92 9.34 -12.91
N PRO A 21 -7.94 8.76 -12.20
CA PRO A 21 -7.11 7.72 -12.78
C PRO A 21 -7.98 6.54 -13.21
N THR A 22 -7.76 6.06 -14.42
CA THR A 22 -8.46 4.90 -14.98
C THR A 22 -7.99 3.62 -14.30
N SER A 23 -6.67 3.50 -14.11
CA SER A 23 -6.01 2.35 -13.51
C SER A 23 -5.08 2.75 -12.37
N PHE A 24 -4.61 1.77 -11.59
CA PHE A 24 -3.60 1.99 -10.55
C PHE A 24 -2.28 2.55 -11.12
N ALA A 25 -1.88 2.12 -12.31
CA ALA A 25 -0.68 2.63 -12.97
C ALA A 25 -0.81 4.13 -13.29
N GLU A 26 -2.01 4.60 -13.69
CA GLU A 26 -2.28 6.01 -13.91
C GLU A 26 -2.33 6.80 -12.59
N ARG A 27 -2.83 6.19 -11.50
CA ARG A 27 -2.86 6.79 -10.16
C ARG A 27 -1.44 7.00 -9.60
N GLY A 28 -0.55 6.04 -9.81
CA GLY A 28 0.80 6.02 -9.25
C GLY A 28 0.86 5.51 -7.81
N ALA A 29 2.05 5.06 -7.41
CA ALA A 29 2.37 4.53 -6.09
C ALA A 29 2.73 5.66 -5.12
N SER A 30 2.29 5.57 -3.87
CA SER A 30 2.55 6.57 -2.84
C SER A 30 4.04 6.64 -2.48
N VAL A 31 4.63 7.83 -2.54
CA VAL A 31 6.03 8.03 -2.12
C VAL A 31 6.03 8.73 -0.75
N PRO A 32 6.62 8.11 0.30
CA PRO A 32 6.58 8.64 1.65
C PRO A 32 7.65 9.73 1.82
N PHE A 33 7.45 10.90 1.23
CA PHE A 33 8.32 12.07 1.45
C PHE A 33 8.05 12.71 2.84
N THR A 34 9.08 13.31 3.45
CA THR A 34 8.93 14.18 4.65
C THR A 34 8.81 15.66 4.33
N THR A 35 9.07 16.05 3.09
CA THR A 35 8.91 17.41 2.59
C THR A 35 7.41 17.71 2.53
N PRO A 36 6.89 18.71 3.27
CA PRO A 36 5.44 18.92 3.42
C PRO A 36 4.67 19.02 2.09
N LEU A 37 5.24 19.72 1.10
CA LEU A 37 4.63 19.86 -0.23
C LEU A 37 4.52 18.55 -1.03
N LEU A 38 5.27 17.53 -0.62
CA LEU A 38 5.35 16.23 -1.28
C LEU A 38 4.76 15.08 -0.43
N ALA A 39 4.20 15.39 0.74
CA ALA A 39 3.76 14.39 1.73
C ALA A 39 2.72 13.38 1.19
N HIS A 40 2.01 13.72 0.11
CA HIS A 40 1.02 12.86 -0.54
C HIS A 40 1.34 12.62 -2.01
N ALA A 41 2.59 12.86 -2.41
CA ALA A 41 2.99 12.70 -3.79
C ALA A 41 3.06 11.23 -4.19
N ARG A 42 2.79 10.97 -5.47
CA ARG A 42 2.80 9.63 -6.05
C ARG A 42 3.77 9.57 -7.22
N VAL A 43 4.46 8.45 -7.39
CA VAL A 43 5.28 8.16 -8.56
C VAL A 43 4.52 7.29 -9.53
N ARG A 44 4.60 7.59 -10.82
CA ARG A 44 4.05 6.73 -11.87
C ARG A 44 4.94 6.71 -13.10
N GLN A 45 4.67 5.74 -13.96
CA GLN A 45 5.20 5.74 -15.31
C GLN A 45 4.34 6.65 -16.20
N GLY A 46 4.95 7.71 -16.71
CA GLY A 46 4.39 8.66 -17.63
C GLY A 46 4.60 8.31 -19.10
N TRP A 47 4.37 9.31 -19.96
CA TRP A 47 4.51 9.16 -21.40
C TRP A 47 5.95 8.80 -21.81
N ARG A 48 6.09 7.84 -22.74
CA ARG A 48 7.39 7.29 -23.22
C ARG A 48 8.21 6.59 -22.13
N GLY A 49 7.56 6.11 -21.07
CA GLY A 49 8.20 5.33 -20.03
C GLY A 49 9.03 6.14 -19.04
N ARG A 50 8.94 7.48 -19.07
CA ARG A 50 9.59 8.36 -18.11
C ARG A 50 8.82 8.42 -16.79
N PHE A 51 9.50 8.72 -15.70
CA PHE A 51 8.87 8.80 -14.39
C PHE A 51 8.22 10.17 -14.22
N GLU A 52 7.03 10.18 -13.64
CA GLU A 52 6.28 11.37 -13.29
C GLU A 52 6.02 11.37 -11.79
N LEU A 53 6.17 12.55 -11.19
CA LEU A 53 5.73 12.83 -9.83
C LEU A 53 4.37 13.53 -9.91
N VAL A 54 3.37 12.91 -9.30
CA VAL A 54 2.02 13.45 -9.15
C VAL A 54 1.90 14.04 -7.75
N ILE A 55 1.77 15.37 -7.67
CA ILE A 55 1.58 16.08 -6.41
C ILE A 55 0.09 16.36 -6.24
N LEU A 56 -0.47 15.85 -5.15
CA LEU A 56 -1.86 16.07 -4.77
C LEU A 56 -1.99 17.44 -4.10
N SER A 57 -2.94 18.27 -4.53
CA SER A 57 -3.32 19.51 -3.84
C SER A 57 -2.17 20.52 -3.66
N PHE A 58 -1.31 20.71 -4.67
CA PHE A 58 -0.23 21.70 -4.62
C PHE A 58 -0.79 23.12 -4.40
N ALA A 59 -0.20 23.84 -3.44
CA ALA A 59 -0.51 25.24 -3.12
C ALA A 59 -1.98 25.53 -2.73
N GLY A 60 -2.69 24.56 -2.16
CA GLY A 60 -4.09 24.73 -1.75
C GLY A 60 -5.08 24.87 -2.92
N GLY A 61 -4.62 24.61 -4.16
CA GLY A 61 -5.45 24.60 -5.36
C GLY A 61 -6.13 23.25 -5.60
N ALA A 62 -7.27 23.29 -6.29
CA ALA A 62 -7.95 22.08 -6.75
C ALA A 62 -7.23 21.51 -7.99
N GLY A 63 -6.46 20.43 -7.83
CA GLY A 63 -5.87 19.73 -8.98
C GLY A 63 -4.73 18.77 -8.65
N HIS A 64 -4.31 18.03 -9.68
CA HIS A 64 -3.10 17.22 -9.68
C HIS A 64 -2.03 17.94 -10.47
N TYR A 65 -0.83 18.08 -9.89
CA TYR A 65 0.32 18.63 -10.59
C TYR A 65 1.23 17.48 -10.98
N VAL A 66 1.48 17.34 -12.28
CA VAL A 66 2.32 16.30 -12.82
C VAL A 66 3.62 16.95 -13.27
N VAL A 67 4.73 16.58 -12.63
CA VAL A 67 6.07 17.06 -12.99
C VAL A 67 6.95 15.88 -13.38
N PRO A 68 7.87 16.04 -14.35
CA PRO A 68 8.88 15.03 -14.62
C PRO A 68 9.68 14.74 -13.36
N TRP A 69 9.89 13.45 -13.06
CA TRP A 69 10.58 13.03 -11.84
C TRP A 69 11.95 13.71 -11.70
N GLN A 70 12.72 13.78 -12.78
CA GLN A 70 14.10 14.28 -12.78
C GLN A 70 14.23 15.74 -12.35
N ILE A 71 13.22 16.57 -12.61
CA ILE A 71 13.27 18.01 -12.31
C ILE A 71 12.64 18.35 -10.95
N ALA A 72 12.01 17.37 -10.28
CA ALA A 72 11.33 17.61 -9.02
C ALA A 72 12.23 18.24 -7.92
N PRO A 73 13.52 17.83 -7.75
CA PRO A 73 14.41 18.45 -6.77
C PRO A 73 14.74 19.92 -7.05
N ASP A 74 14.63 20.36 -8.31
CA ASP A 74 14.87 21.76 -8.71
C ASP A 74 13.63 22.64 -8.46
N LEU A 75 12.44 22.03 -8.41
CA LEU A 75 11.16 22.72 -8.22
C LEU A 75 10.74 22.82 -6.76
N VAL A 76 11.11 21.82 -5.94
CA VAL A 76 10.72 21.74 -4.54
C VAL A 76 11.97 21.52 -3.67
N PRO A 77 12.24 22.38 -2.66
CA PRO A 77 13.36 22.19 -1.76
C PRO A 77 13.12 20.97 -0.86
N MET A 78 13.60 19.81 -1.30
CA MET A 78 13.49 18.54 -0.59
C MET A 78 14.47 18.47 0.59
N THR A 79 14.04 17.78 1.65
CA THR A 79 14.93 17.35 2.75
C THR A 79 16.06 16.44 2.22
N ALA A 80 17.15 16.31 2.98
CA ALA A 80 18.25 15.42 2.59
C ALA A 80 17.79 13.97 2.42
N HIS A 81 16.94 13.49 3.35
CA HIS A 81 16.26 12.20 3.25
C HIS A 81 15.50 12.07 1.93
N ASP A 82 14.67 13.05 1.56
CA ASP A 82 13.81 12.96 0.39
C ASP A 82 14.57 13.06 -0.94
N ARG A 83 15.69 13.79 -0.97
CA ARG A 83 16.60 13.76 -2.13
C ARG A 83 17.19 12.38 -2.35
N LEU A 84 17.56 11.69 -1.27
CA LEU A 84 18.06 10.32 -1.39
C LEU A 84 16.94 9.34 -1.80
N LEU A 85 15.75 9.47 -1.20
CA LEU A 85 14.57 8.66 -1.60
C LEU A 85 14.21 8.87 -3.07
N HIS A 86 14.28 10.10 -3.55
CA HIS A 86 14.03 10.46 -4.94
C HIS A 86 14.98 9.71 -5.89
N GLN A 87 16.27 9.68 -5.56
CA GLN A 87 17.29 8.97 -6.32
C GLN A 87 17.10 7.45 -6.25
N GLU A 88 16.78 6.92 -5.08
CA GLU A 88 16.62 5.48 -4.85
C GLU A 88 15.41 4.90 -5.60
N VAL A 89 14.30 5.63 -5.64
CA VAL A 89 13.13 5.25 -6.45
C VAL A 89 13.48 5.20 -7.93
N LEU A 90 14.29 6.15 -8.42
CA LEU A 90 14.72 6.17 -9.82
C LEU A 90 15.71 5.04 -10.13
N SER A 91 16.69 4.80 -9.26
CA SER A 91 17.73 3.78 -9.46
C SER A 91 17.15 2.37 -9.52
N ARG A 92 16.13 2.09 -8.71
CA ARG A 92 15.40 0.81 -8.67
C ARG A 92 14.31 0.69 -9.72
N ALA A 93 14.02 1.75 -10.47
CA ALA A 93 12.84 1.87 -11.30
C ALA A 93 11.52 1.54 -10.55
N ALA A 94 11.41 1.99 -9.30
CA ALA A 94 10.31 1.67 -8.40
C ALA A 94 9.02 2.46 -8.76
N ILE A 95 8.14 1.85 -9.56
CA ILE A 95 6.86 2.43 -10.00
C ILE A 95 5.62 1.74 -9.39
N ASN A 96 5.83 0.84 -8.43
CA ASN A 96 4.75 0.11 -7.76
C ASN A 96 4.92 0.22 -6.22
N PRO A 97 3.86 -0.04 -5.43
CA PRO A 97 3.88 0.18 -3.99
C PRO A 97 5.00 -0.58 -3.27
N GLN A 98 5.26 -1.82 -3.67
CA GLN A 98 6.30 -2.64 -3.06
C GLN A 98 7.70 -2.10 -3.34
N GLY A 99 8.00 -1.78 -4.60
CA GLY A 99 9.30 -1.20 -4.96
C GLY A 99 9.55 0.16 -4.30
N VAL A 100 8.51 0.99 -4.17
CA VAL A 100 8.64 2.29 -3.48
C VAL A 100 8.86 2.09 -1.98
N ARG A 101 8.20 1.12 -1.35
CA ARG A 101 8.44 0.76 0.05
C ARG A 101 9.87 0.26 0.26
N GLU A 102 10.36 -0.62 -0.60
CA GLU A 102 11.74 -1.13 -0.51
C GLU A 102 12.77 -0.01 -0.66
N ALA A 103 12.55 0.94 -1.56
CA ALA A 103 13.37 2.15 -1.69
C ALA A 103 13.31 3.01 -0.40
N ALA A 104 12.11 3.19 0.16
CA ALA A 104 11.91 3.96 1.39
C ALA A 104 12.61 3.34 2.60
N LEU A 105 12.53 2.02 2.78
CA LEU A 105 13.21 1.32 3.87
C LEU A 105 14.74 1.42 3.74
N ALA A 106 15.27 1.25 2.52
CA ALA A 106 16.71 1.39 2.26
C ALA A 106 17.22 2.80 2.56
N VAL A 107 16.46 3.84 2.23
CA VAL A 107 16.81 5.23 2.56
C VAL A 107 16.67 5.50 4.05
N ALA A 108 15.62 4.98 4.70
CA ALA A 108 15.38 5.15 6.12
C ALA A 108 16.51 4.54 6.97
N GLU A 109 17.06 3.39 6.57
CA GLU A 109 18.19 2.73 7.23
C GLU A 109 19.45 3.61 7.32
N THR A 110 19.61 4.60 6.43
CA THR A 110 20.76 5.53 6.45
C THR A 110 20.77 6.48 7.65
N GLY A 111 19.65 6.62 8.37
CA GLY A 111 19.53 7.53 9.51
C GLY A 111 19.30 9.00 9.16
N LEU A 112 19.12 9.34 7.88
CA LEU A 112 18.88 10.73 7.45
C LEU A 112 17.57 11.35 7.98
N ALA A 113 16.60 10.52 8.38
CA ALA A 113 15.36 10.94 9.03
C ALA A 113 15.37 10.70 10.56
N GLY A 114 16.55 10.51 11.15
CA GLY A 114 16.74 10.28 12.58
C GLY A 114 16.92 8.80 12.96
N PRO A 115 17.44 8.55 14.19
CA PRO A 115 17.77 7.20 14.67
C PRO A 115 16.53 6.30 14.80
N ASP A 116 15.41 6.83 15.31
CA ASP A 116 14.18 6.06 15.50
C ASP A 116 13.63 5.52 14.17
N VAL A 117 13.73 6.32 13.10
CA VAL A 117 13.32 5.92 11.74
C VAL A 117 14.24 4.84 11.18
N ALA A 118 15.55 4.93 11.42
CA ALA A 118 16.50 3.90 11.01
C ALA A 118 16.28 2.57 11.75
N GLU A 119 16.09 2.62 13.08
CA GLU A 119 15.80 1.43 13.89
C GLU A 119 14.47 0.78 13.48
N ALA A 120 13.44 1.59 13.18
CA ALA A 120 12.18 1.08 12.66
C ALA A 120 12.35 0.40 11.30
N ALA A 121 13.13 0.98 10.39
CA ALA A 121 13.40 0.40 9.08
C ALA A 121 14.16 -0.94 9.19
N GLN A 122 15.17 -1.02 10.05
CA GLN A 122 15.89 -2.27 10.31
C GLN A 122 14.97 -3.37 10.87
N ARG A 123 14.10 -3.02 11.83
CA ARG A 123 13.10 -3.96 12.36
C ARG A 123 12.11 -4.41 11.28
N ALA A 124 11.63 -3.50 10.44
CA ALA A 124 10.73 -3.84 9.34
C ALA A 124 11.40 -4.77 8.32
N MET A 125 12.65 -4.50 7.92
CA MET A 125 13.41 -5.36 7.01
C MET A 125 13.69 -6.74 7.60
N ALA A 126 14.03 -6.82 8.89
CA ALA A 126 14.22 -8.09 9.59
C ALA A 126 12.92 -8.90 9.65
N ALA A 127 11.80 -8.27 10.01
CA ALA A 127 10.48 -8.90 10.04
C ALA A 127 10.02 -9.37 8.64
N GLU A 128 10.34 -8.62 7.58
CA GLU A 128 10.04 -9.04 6.20
C GLU A 128 10.85 -10.28 5.79
N ASN A 129 12.14 -10.36 6.18
CA ASN A 129 12.96 -11.54 5.92
C ASN A 129 12.45 -12.78 6.68
N GLU A 130 12.05 -12.61 7.93
CA GLU A 130 11.41 -13.66 8.72
C GLU A 130 10.09 -14.10 8.08
N ALA A 131 9.22 -13.15 7.69
CA ALA A 131 7.95 -13.45 7.04
C ALA A 131 8.13 -14.24 5.73
N LYS A 132 9.14 -13.92 4.90
CA LYS A 132 9.48 -14.69 3.70
C LYS A 132 9.86 -16.13 4.02
N LEU A 133 10.61 -16.36 5.11
CA LEU A 133 11.02 -17.69 5.55
C LEU A 133 9.83 -18.51 6.06
N LEU A 134 8.96 -17.89 6.87
CA LEU A 134 7.75 -18.53 7.41
C LEU A 134 6.74 -18.83 6.31
N ASP A 135 6.56 -17.91 5.36
CA ASP A 135 5.67 -18.11 4.21
C ASP A 135 6.14 -19.28 3.34
N LYS A 136 7.44 -19.33 3.01
CA LYS A 136 8.03 -20.48 2.29
C LYS A 136 7.83 -21.80 3.04
N SER A 137 8.06 -21.79 4.36
CA SER A 137 7.89 -23.00 5.20
C SER A 137 6.43 -23.46 5.24
N SER A 138 5.49 -22.52 5.30
CA SER A 138 4.05 -22.79 5.26
C SER A 138 3.65 -23.40 3.91
N LEU A 139 4.15 -22.84 2.79
CA LEU A 139 3.93 -23.40 1.46
C LEU A 139 4.50 -24.83 1.32
N MET A 140 5.68 -25.11 1.91
CA MET A 140 6.23 -26.47 1.94
C MET A 140 5.34 -27.43 2.73
N VAL A 141 4.81 -27.01 3.88
CA VAL A 141 3.87 -27.82 4.67
C VAL A 141 2.60 -28.11 3.88
N GLN A 142 2.04 -27.14 3.15
CA GLN A 142 0.89 -27.36 2.28
C GLN A 142 1.18 -28.37 1.15
N VAL A 143 2.37 -28.33 0.54
CA VAL A 143 2.76 -29.34 -0.46
C VAL A 143 2.94 -30.72 0.18
N ILE A 144 3.47 -30.81 1.41
CA ILE A 144 3.54 -32.06 2.16
C ILE A 144 2.14 -32.59 2.46
N ALA A 145 1.20 -31.73 2.86
CA ALA A 145 -0.19 -32.10 3.19
C ALA A 145 -0.91 -32.76 2.01
N ALA A 146 -0.59 -32.34 0.78
CA ALA A 146 -1.14 -32.93 -0.44
C ALA A 146 -0.70 -34.41 -0.68
N VAL A 147 0.28 -34.91 0.08
CA VAL A 147 0.80 -36.29 -0.02
C VAL A 147 0.70 -37.04 1.30
N ASP A 148 0.95 -36.37 2.43
CA ASP A 148 0.98 -36.92 3.78
C ASP A 148 0.45 -35.88 4.79
N GLU A 149 -0.87 -35.90 4.97
CA GLU A 149 -1.60 -34.99 5.87
C GLU A 149 -1.15 -35.15 7.33
N THR A 150 -0.84 -36.38 7.77
CA THR A 150 -0.41 -36.64 9.16
C THR A 150 0.97 -36.01 9.42
N LYS A 151 1.91 -36.14 8.48
CA LYS A 151 3.22 -35.50 8.59
C LYS A 151 3.10 -33.98 8.54
N ALA A 152 2.24 -33.44 7.68
CA ALA A 152 2.00 -32.00 7.62
C ALA A 152 1.43 -31.45 8.94
N ALA A 153 0.41 -32.12 9.52
CA ALA A 153 -0.17 -31.73 10.80
C ALA A 153 0.85 -31.73 11.96
N ALA A 154 1.83 -32.64 11.92
CA ALA A 154 2.94 -32.65 12.89
C ALA A 154 3.97 -31.52 12.68
N LEU A 155 4.05 -30.95 11.47
CA LEU A 155 4.99 -29.89 11.12
C LEU A 155 4.39 -28.48 11.27
N THR A 156 3.07 -28.31 11.16
CA THR A 156 2.41 -27.00 11.30
C THR A 156 2.78 -26.26 12.59
N PRO A 157 2.77 -26.88 13.79
CA PRO A 157 3.09 -26.17 15.03
C PRO A 157 4.55 -25.70 15.13
N VAL A 158 5.45 -26.29 14.34
CA VAL A 158 6.88 -25.95 14.38
C VAL A 158 7.24 -24.86 13.37
N ILE A 159 6.33 -24.40 12.50
CA ILE A 159 6.61 -23.37 11.48
C ILE A 159 7.25 -22.11 12.10
N SER A 160 6.70 -21.61 13.20
CA SER A 160 7.20 -20.41 13.90
C SER A 160 8.45 -20.64 14.75
N GLN A 161 8.89 -21.89 14.91
CA GLN A 161 10.01 -22.22 15.78
C GLN A 161 11.34 -22.04 15.03
N PRO A 162 12.44 -21.62 15.69
CA PRO A 162 13.74 -21.43 15.03
C PRO A 162 14.24 -22.67 14.28
N GLU A 163 13.97 -23.86 14.81
CA GLU A 163 14.30 -25.17 14.23
C GLU A 163 13.26 -25.68 13.20
N GLY A 164 12.15 -24.97 13.04
CA GLY A 164 11.05 -25.31 12.14
C GLY A 164 11.44 -25.34 10.66
N PRO A 165 11.88 -24.21 10.08
CA PRO A 165 12.25 -24.13 8.67
C PRO A 165 13.24 -25.20 8.20
N PRO A 166 14.37 -25.50 8.89
CA PRO A 166 15.27 -26.56 8.44
C PRO A 166 14.62 -27.95 8.51
N ARG A 167 13.82 -28.24 9.54
CA ARG A 167 13.11 -29.52 9.68
C ARG A 167 12.02 -29.72 8.63
N ILE A 168 11.27 -28.66 8.30
CA ILE A 168 10.26 -28.66 7.24
C ILE A 168 10.94 -28.88 5.89
N ARG A 169 12.06 -28.22 5.63
CA ARG A 169 12.87 -28.43 4.43
C ARG A 169 13.33 -29.88 4.32
N GLU A 170 13.91 -30.46 5.37
CA GLU A 170 14.31 -31.87 5.37
C GLU A 170 13.14 -32.79 5.05
N ALA A 171 12.00 -32.59 5.72
CA ALA A 171 10.79 -33.36 5.50
C ALA A 171 10.26 -33.28 4.05
N PHE A 172 10.39 -32.11 3.42
CA PHE A 172 10.03 -31.85 2.03
C PHE A 172 10.95 -32.61 1.06
N PHE A 173 12.27 -32.55 1.26
CA PHE A 173 13.22 -33.26 0.40
C PHE A 173 13.05 -34.78 0.49
N SER A 174 12.85 -35.34 1.69
CA SER A 174 12.56 -36.77 1.84
C SER A 174 11.24 -37.21 1.19
N LEU A 175 10.30 -36.28 0.98
CA LEU A 175 9.06 -36.55 0.24
C LEU A 175 9.33 -36.64 -1.27
N GLY A 176 10.15 -35.73 -1.80
CA GLY A 176 10.54 -35.71 -3.20
C GLY A 176 11.41 -36.90 -3.62
N GLU A 177 12.03 -37.62 -2.69
CA GLU A 177 12.64 -38.93 -3.00
C GLU A 177 11.59 -40.03 -3.25
N ARG A 178 10.39 -39.89 -2.69
CA ARG A 178 9.30 -40.88 -2.77
C ARG A 178 8.32 -40.60 -3.90
N VAL A 179 8.22 -39.34 -4.32
CA VAL A 179 7.36 -38.88 -5.40
C VAL A 179 8.28 -38.39 -6.51
N SER A 180 8.08 -38.76 -7.78
CA SER A 180 8.95 -38.37 -8.91
C SER A 180 8.92 -36.84 -9.23
N LEU A 181 9.28 -36.02 -8.26
CA LEU A 181 9.38 -34.57 -8.30
C LEU A 181 10.85 -34.21 -8.06
N ASP A 182 11.39 -33.30 -8.86
CA ASP A 182 12.71 -32.71 -8.60
C ASP A 182 12.60 -31.77 -7.38
N PRO A 183 13.14 -32.15 -6.20
CA PRO A 183 12.96 -31.40 -4.98
C PRO A 183 13.66 -30.03 -5.03
N GLU A 184 14.77 -29.93 -5.77
CA GLU A 184 15.52 -28.68 -5.91
C GLU A 184 14.78 -27.67 -6.80
N ALA A 185 14.22 -28.12 -7.92
CA ALA A 185 13.39 -27.27 -8.76
C ALA A 185 12.14 -26.78 -8.03
N PHE A 186 11.51 -27.64 -7.24
CA PHE A 186 10.36 -27.24 -6.40
C PHE A 186 10.76 -26.23 -5.32
N ASP A 187 11.84 -26.49 -4.58
CA ASP A 187 12.34 -25.58 -3.54
C ASP A 187 12.65 -24.19 -4.11
N ARG A 188 13.29 -24.13 -5.29
CA ARG A 188 13.56 -22.87 -5.99
C ARG A 188 12.26 -22.14 -6.34
N ARG A 189 11.28 -22.81 -6.94
CA ARG A 189 9.98 -22.22 -7.29
C ARG A 189 9.21 -21.74 -6.06
N LEU A 190 9.21 -22.50 -4.97
CA LEU A 190 8.62 -22.06 -3.70
C LEU A 190 9.33 -20.84 -3.12
N SER A 191 10.65 -20.75 -3.28
CA SER A 191 11.44 -19.57 -2.87
C SER A 191 11.13 -18.34 -3.71
N GLU A 192 10.87 -18.53 -5.02
CA GLU A 192 10.43 -17.46 -5.91
C GLU A 192 8.99 -17.01 -5.59
N LEU A 193 8.10 -17.97 -5.28
CA LEU A 193 6.70 -17.71 -4.90
C LEU A 193 6.64 -16.88 -3.61
N SER A 194 7.45 -17.25 -2.62
CA SER A 194 7.51 -16.55 -1.33
C SER A 194 8.05 -15.13 -1.43
N GLN A 195 8.68 -14.71 -2.54
CA GLN A 195 9.08 -13.31 -2.75
C GLN A 195 7.90 -12.36 -2.90
N PHE A 196 6.68 -12.85 -3.15
CA PHE A 196 5.50 -12.01 -3.25
C PHE A 196 4.31 -12.52 -2.44
N SER A 197 4.17 -13.83 -2.19
CA SER A 197 3.10 -14.33 -1.31
C SER A 197 3.25 -13.88 0.12
N TYR A 198 4.48 -13.67 0.63
CA TYR A 198 4.73 -13.22 2.02
C TYR A 198 4.05 -11.88 2.37
N LEU A 199 3.83 -11.02 1.36
CA LEU A 199 3.16 -9.73 1.55
C LEU A 199 1.72 -9.92 2.05
N VAL A 200 1.07 -10.98 1.58
CA VAL A 200 -0.30 -11.32 1.97
C VAL A 200 -0.31 -12.39 3.07
N GLY A 201 0.62 -13.35 2.99
CA GLY A 201 0.67 -14.54 3.84
C GLY A 201 -0.36 -15.60 3.41
N THR A 202 -0.12 -16.82 3.86
CA THR A 202 -1.00 -17.99 3.69
C THR A 202 -1.88 -18.19 4.94
N ALA A 203 -2.93 -19.01 4.82
CA ALA A 203 -3.83 -19.30 5.93
C ALA A 203 -3.13 -20.03 7.10
N GLU A 204 -2.14 -20.87 6.80
CA GLU A 204 -1.33 -21.60 7.78
C GLU A 204 -0.16 -20.77 8.32
N ASN A 205 0.07 -19.56 7.78
CA ASN A 205 1.12 -18.70 8.30
C ASN A 205 0.71 -18.18 9.69
N PRO A 206 1.49 -18.47 10.74
CA PRO A 206 1.22 -18.02 12.10
C PRO A 206 1.21 -16.49 12.24
N ALA A 207 1.85 -15.78 11.31
CA ALA A 207 1.83 -14.32 11.24
C ALA A 207 1.16 -13.85 9.93
N PRO A 208 0.08 -13.04 9.99
CA PRO A 208 -0.54 -12.51 8.78
C PRO A 208 0.46 -11.61 8.03
N GLY A 209 0.47 -11.72 6.70
CA GLY A 209 1.30 -10.85 5.86
C GLY A 209 0.90 -9.38 6.03
N ARG A 210 1.84 -8.48 5.73
CA ARG A 210 1.68 -7.03 5.93
C ARG A 210 0.39 -6.49 5.30
N LEU A 211 0.02 -6.92 4.10
CA LEU A 211 -1.17 -6.43 3.40
C LEU A 211 -2.48 -6.86 4.10
N ARG A 212 -2.53 -8.07 4.69
CA ARG A 212 -3.65 -8.48 5.55
C ARG A 212 -3.72 -7.64 6.82
N ARG A 213 -2.58 -7.38 7.48
CA ARG A 213 -2.51 -6.49 8.64
C ARG A 213 -3.02 -5.08 8.30
N LEU A 214 -2.64 -4.55 7.14
CA LEU A 214 -3.06 -3.23 6.70
C LEU A 214 -4.56 -3.17 6.38
N LEU A 215 -5.15 -4.22 5.80
CA LEU A 215 -6.61 -4.31 5.64
C LEU A 215 -7.34 -4.30 6.99
N ALA A 216 -6.84 -5.05 7.98
CA ALA A 216 -7.42 -5.06 9.33
C ALA A 216 -7.30 -3.69 10.02
N GLN A 217 -6.16 -3.01 9.89
CA GLN A 217 -5.98 -1.65 10.39
C GLN A 217 -6.90 -0.63 9.70
N LEU A 218 -7.16 -0.82 8.40
CA LEU A 218 -8.07 0.03 7.65
C LEU A 218 -9.53 -0.15 8.07
N ASP A 219 -9.93 -1.38 8.43
CA ASP A 219 -11.25 -1.69 9.00
C ASP A 219 -11.44 -1.04 10.38
N GLU A 220 -10.41 -1.14 11.23
CA GLU A 220 -10.39 -0.45 12.53
C GLU A 220 -10.46 1.08 12.36
N PHE A 221 -9.70 1.63 11.41
CA PHE A 221 -9.73 3.05 11.07
C PHE A 221 -11.13 3.49 10.62
N GLN A 222 -11.76 2.74 9.71
CA GLN A 222 -13.08 3.04 9.19
C GLN A 222 -14.13 3.08 10.31
N THR A 223 -14.08 2.12 11.21
CA THR A 223 -14.98 2.06 12.38
C THR A 223 -14.71 3.22 13.33
N SER A 224 -13.45 3.46 13.66
CA SER A 224 -13.02 4.50 14.60
C SER A 224 -13.39 5.90 14.13
N ILE A 225 -13.07 6.26 12.88
CA ILE A 225 -13.32 7.60 12.35
C ILE A 225 -14.82 7.85 12.10
N ALA A 226 -15.59 6.82 11.76
CA ALA A 226 -17.05 6.92 11.66
C ALA A 226 -17.70 7.17 13.04
N ALA A 227 -17.28 6.42 14.06
CA ALA A 227 -17.76 6.60 15.43
C ALA A 227 -17.41 7.98 16.00
N TRP A 228 -16.19 8.46 15.72
CA TRP A 228 -15.78 9.81 16.06
C TRP A 228 -16.63 10.86 15.33
N GLY A 229 -16.80 10.73 14.01
CA GLY A 229 -17.58 11.66 13.20
C GLY A 229 -19.04 11.78 13.63
N ALA A 230 -19.65 10.70 14.12
CA ALA A 230 -21.02 10.68 14.63
C ALA A 230 -21.23 11.52 15.91
N GLN A 231 -20.14 11.82 16.63
CA GLN A 231 -20.15 12.64 17.86
C GLN A 231 -19.93 14.13 17.56
N HIS A 232 -19.60 14.48 16.32
CA HIS A 232 -19.26 15.84 15.90
C HIS A 232 -20.33 16.41 14.96
N LEU A 233 -20.30 17.74 14.76
CA LEU A 233 -21.20 18.44 13.85
C LEU A 233 -20.41 19.25 12.81
N GLY A 234 -21.07 19.62 11.72
CA GLY A 234 -20.50 20.48 10.67
C GLY A 234 -19.38 19.80 9.88
N THR A 235 -18.37 20.57 9.49
CA THR A 235 -17.33 20.16 8.55
C THR A 235 -16.48 18.99 9.05
N ALA A 236 -16.25 18.89 10.36
CA ALA A 236 -15.50 17.77 10.96
C ALA A 236 -16.23 16.45 10.75
N ALA A 237 -17.55 16.42 10.98
CA ALA A 237 -18.38 15.23 10.75
C ALA A 237 -18.43 14.85 9.26
N GLU A 238 -18.52 15.83 8.35
CA GLU A 238 -18.51 15.60 6.91
C GLU A 238 -17.17 15.02 6.43
N HIS A 239 -16.04 15.54 6.93
CA HIS A 239 -14.70 15.02 6.63
C HIS A 239 -14.50 13.61 7.17
N ALA A 240 -14.92 13.34 8.42
CA ALA A 240 -14.84 12.01 9.00
C ALA A 240 -15.67 10.99 8.20
N ALA A 241 -16.90 11.36 7.82
CA ALA A 241 -17.76 10.53 6.98
C ALA A 241 -17.14 10.29 5.59
N TYR A 242 -16.50 11.29 4.99
CA TYR A 242 -15.78 11.11 3.73
C TYR A 242 -14.65 10.08 3.84
N CYS A 243 -13.81 10.20 4.87
CA CYS A 243 -12.71 9.28 5.11
C CYS A 243 -13.21 7.85 5.40
N ALA A 244 -14.25 7.71 6.22
CA ALA A 244 -14.88 6.41 6.51
C ALA A 244 -15.44 5.74 5.25
N ASN A 245 -16.13 6.50 4.40
CA ASN A 245 -16.68 5.97 3.14
C ASN A 245 -15.56 5.54 2.19
N ALA A 246 -14.50 6.34 2.04
CA ALA A 246 -13.36 5.98 1.19
C ALA A 246 -12.63 4.71 1.69
N ALA A 247 -12.49 4.57 3.01
CA ALA A 247 -11.96 3.37 3.63
C ALA A 247 -12.87 2.15 3.38
N GLY A 248 -14.19 2.30 3.56
CA GLY A 248 -15.17 1.25 3.29
C GLY A 248 -15.13 0.73 1.85
N ARG A 249 -15.05 1.63 0.86
CA ARG A 249 -14.89 1.26 -0.56
C ARG A 249 -13.58 0.51 -0.81
N THR A 250 -12.49 0.96 -0.18
CA THR A 250 -11.19 0.29 -0.28
C THR A 250 -11.25 -1.10 0.34
N LEU A 251 -11.93 -1.28 1.48
CA LEU A 251 -12.10 -2.58 2.14
C LEU A 251 -12.91 -3.54 1.27
N LEU A 252 -13.97 -3.06 0.60
CA LEU A 252 -14.75 -3.88 -0.35
C LEU A 252 -13.86 -4.42 -1.49
N VAL A 253 -13.13 -3.54 -2.17
CA VAL A 253 -12.22 -3.95 -3.27
C VAL A 253 -11.05 -4.78 -2.74
N GLY A 254 -10.54 -4.45 -1.55
CA GLY A 254 -9.45 -5.16 -0.88
C GLY A 254 -9.80 -6.58 -0.48
N GLY A 255 -11.02 -6.79 0.03
CA GLY A 255 -11.56 -8.12 0.33
C GLY A 255 -11.68 -8.98 -0.93
N ALA A 256 -12.17 -8.42 -2.04
CA ALA A 256 -12.22 -9.12 -3.32
C ALA A 256 -10.81 -9.47 -3.83
N ALA A 257 -9.85 -8.54 -3.77
CA ALA A 257 -8.47 -8.79 -4.17
C ALA A 257 -7.75 -9.81 -3.27
N LEU A 258 -8.07 -9.86 -1.98
CA LEU A 258 -7.58 -10.88 -1.06
C LEU A 258 -8.16 -12.26 -1.43
N GLY A 259 -9.46 -12.35 -1.71
CA GLY A 259 -10.10 -13.58 -2.17
C GLY A 259 -9.51 -14.10 -3.49
N ASP A 260 -9.22 -13.21 -4.45
CA ASP A 260 -8.54 -13.57 -5.70
C ASP A 260 -7.14 -14.16 -5.45
N PHE A 261 -6.40 -13.60 -4.48
CA PHE A 261 -5.08 -14.11 -4.09
C PHE A 261 -5.18 -15.49 -3.44
N GLU A 262 -6.11 -15.66 -2.50
CA GLU A 262 -6.34 -16.95 -1.82
C GLU A 262 -6.73 -18.03 -2.82
N ALA A 263 -7.67 -17.73 -3.73
CA ALA A 263 -8.07 -18.65 -4.79
C ALA A 263 -6.92 -18.99 -5.75
N ALA A 264 -6.03 -18.02 -6.06
CA ALA A 264 -4.87 -18.28 -6.90
C ALA A 264 -3.79 -19.14 -6.21
N LEU A 265 -3.75 -19.12 -4.87
CA LEU A 265 -2.75 -19.82 -4.05
C LEU A 265 -3.26 -21.14 -3.43
N ASP A 266 -4.57 -21.42 -3.51
CA ASP A 266 -5.28 -22.55 -2.89
C ASP A 266 -4.62 -23.93 -3.08
N SER A 267 -3.85 -24.11 -4.16
CA SER A 267 -3.09 -25.34 -4.42
C SER A 267 -1.63 -25.05 -4.77
N PRO A 268 -0.73 -24.83 -3.78
CA PRO A 268 0.67 -24.49 -4.07
C PRO A 268 1.40 -25.56 -4.89
N ARG A 269 1.05 -26.83 -4.71
CA ARG A 269 1.58 -27.93 -5.53
C ARG A 269 1.29 -27.71 -7.02
N GLU A 270 0.07 -27.30 -7.35
CA GLU A 270 -0.33 -27.00 -8.72
C GLU A 270 0.28 -25.70 -9.23
N VAL A 271 0.42 -24.69 -8.37
CA VAL A 271 1.14 -23.45 -8.70
C VAL A 271 2.58 -23.76 -9.10
N VAL A 272 3.26 -24.65 -8.37
CA VAL A 272 4.64 -25.05 -8.67
C VAL A 272 4.71 -25.95 -9.92
N ALA A 273 3.73 -26.83 -10.12
CA ALA A 273 3.67 -27.69 -11.31
C ALA A 273 3.43 -26.88 -12.60
N GLU A 274 2.46 -25.96 -12.58
CA GLU A 274 2.07 -25.07 -13.69
C GLU A 274 2.69 -23.67 -13.54
N TRP A 275 3.97 -23.62 -13.17
CA TRP A 275 4.70 -22.43 -12.74
C TRP A 275 4.43 -21.20 -13.61
N GLY A 276 4.55 -21.34 -14.93
CA GLY A 276 4.48 -20.22 -15.86
C GLY A 276 3.19 -19.40 -15.72
N THR A 277 2.01 -20.03 -15.65
CA THR A 277 0.74 -19.30 -15.65
C THR A 277 0.27 -19.00 -14.23
N ARG A 278 0.33 -19.99 -13.33
CA ARG A 278 -0.23 -19.88 -11.98
C ARG A 278 0.60 -18.98 -11.06
N ALA A 279 1.93 -19.05 -11.12
CA ALA A 279 2.77 -18.14 -10.32
C ALA A 279 2.55 -16.67 -10.71
N ARG A 280 2.38 -16.40 -12.02
CA ARG A 280 1.99 -15.06 -12.52
C ARG A 280 0.60 -14.63 -12.07
N ALA A 281 -0.33 -15.57 -11.82
CA ALA A 281 -1.64 -15.23 -11.27
C ALA A 281 -1.53 -14.80 -9.80
N VAL A 282 -0.81 -15.57 -8.98
CA VAL A 282 -0.56 -15.23 -7.56
C VAL A 282 0.17 -13.89 -7.44
N ALA A 283 1.24 -13.68 -8.22
CA ALA A 283 1.99 -12.42 -8.21
C ALA A 283 1.12 -11.21 -8.59
N ARG A 284 0.25 -11.36 -9.61
CA ARG A 284 -0.68 -10.29 -10.02
C ARG A 284 -1.72 -10.01 -8.94
N ALA A 285 -2.27 -11.04 -8.29
CA ALA A 285 -3.24 -10.87 -7.22
C ALA A 285 -2.62 -10.16 -6.00
N ALA A 286 -1.43 -10.58 -5.57
CA ALA A 286 -0.68 -9.90 -4.50
C ALA A 286 -0.37 -8.45 -4.84
N ALA A 287 0.09 -8.18 -6.07
CA ALA A 287 0.37 -6.82 -6.54
C ALA A 287 -0.90 -5.95 -6.61
N ARG A 288 -2.03 -6.50 -7.07
CA ARG A 288 -3.32 -5.79 -7.07
C ARG A 288 -3.73 -5.41 -5.65
N LEU A 289 -3.62 -6.33 -4.68
CA LEU A 289 -3.94 -6.02 -3.29
C LEU A 289 -3.03 -4.91 -2.75
N ALA A 290 -1.71 -4.97 -3.03
CA ALA A 290 -0.77 -3.91 -2.65
C ALA A 290 -1.17 -2.54 -3.22
N TRP A 291 -1.65 -2.51 -4.47
CA TRP A 291 -2.18 -1.31 -5.09
C TRP A 291 -3.47 -0.81 -4.43
N VAL A 292 -4.41 -1.68 -4.09
CA VAL A 292 -5.68 -1.28 -3.45
C VAL A 292 -5.41 -0.51 -2.16
N VAL A 293 -4.51 -1.01 -1.32
CA VAL A 293 -4.22 -0.43 0.01
C VAL A 293 -3.13 0.65 0.01
N ASP A 294 -2.53 0.96 -1.14
CA ASP A 294 -1.42 1.91 -1.25
C ASP A 294 -1.80 3.35 -0.84
N GLY A 295 -1.08 3.87 0.16
CA GLY A 295 -1.28 5.18 0.77
C GLY A 295 -2.10 5.17 2.07
N TRP A 296 -2.72 4.04 2.44
CA TRP A 296 -3.52 3.96 3.67
C TRP A 296 -2.70 3.81 4.94
N GLU A 297 -1.52 3.20 4.88
CA GLU A 297 -0.67 2.95 6.06
C GLU A 297 -0.31 4.25 6.82
N THR A 298 0.09 5.29 6.09
CA THR A 298 0.38 6.62 6.67
C THR A 298 -0.88 7.25 7.30
N ILE A 299 -2.05 7.03 6.70
CA ILE A 299 -3.33 7.58 7.17
C ILE A 299 -3.77 6.91 8.46
N THR A 300 -3.73 5.58 8.52
CA THR A 300 -4.12 4.83 9.73
C THR A 300 -3.20 5.16 10.89
N ILE A 301 -1.88 5.23 10.64
CA ILE A 301 -0.90 5.64 11.66
C ILE A 301 -1.17 7.06 12.16
N ALA A 302 -1.42 8.02 11.25
CA ALA A 302 -1.68 9.40 11.64
C ALA A 302 -2.93 9.53 12.53
N TRP A 303 -3.99 8.78 12.21
CA TRP A 303 -5.22 8.77 13.01
C TRP A 303 -5.00 8.15 14.40
N PHE A 304 -4.41 6.96 14.47
CA PHE A 304 -4.20 6.26 15.73
C PHE A 304 -3.06 6.85 16.59
N ALA A 305 -2.24 7.74 16.03
CA ALA A 305 -1.27 8.51 16.81
C ALA A 305 -1.92 9.67 17.58
N ALA A 306 -3.14 10.08 17.25
CA ALA A 306 -3.84 11.14 17.94
C ALA A 306 -4.49 10.63 19.24
N ASP A 307 -4.15 11.29 20.35
CA ASP A 307 -4.49 10.92 21.73
C ASP A 307 -5.53 11.83 22.38
N SER A 308 -5.91 12.92 21.71
CA SER A 308 -6.86 13.91 22.20
C SER A 308 -7.78 14.40 21.07
N GLU A 309 -8.89 15.04 21.43
CA GLU A 309 -9.82 15.61 20.45
C GLU A 309 -9.14 16.64 19.54
N SER A 310 -8.29 17.51 20.09
CA SER A 310 -7.54 18.50 19.31
C SER A 310 -6.59 17.83 18.31
N THR A 311 -5.84 16.81 18.75
CA THR A 311 -4.89 16.11 17.88
C THR A 311 -5.61 15.26 16.83
N GLN A 312 -6.84 14.79 17.10
CA GLN A 312 -7.70 14.10 16.13
C GLN A 312 -8.23 15.04 15.05
N ILE A 313 -8.60 16.28 15.39
CA ILE A 313 -8.98 17.31 14.42
C ILE A 313 -7.81 17.63 13.48
N ASP A 314 -6.61 17.79 14.04
CA ASP A 314 -5.40 18.05 13.26
C ASP A 314 -5.01 16.85 12.37
N ALA A 315 -5.17 15.62 12.86
CA ALA A 315 -4.97 14.42 12.07
C ALA A 315 -5.98 14.35 10.92
N LEU A 316 -7.26 14.65 11.18
CA LEU A 316 -8.30 14.67 10.15
C LEU A 316 -7.98 15.68 9.04
N ALA A 317 -7.50 16.88 9.39
CA ALA A 317 -7.10 17.89 8.41
C ALA A 317 -5.95 17.43 7.50
N GLN A 318 -5.03 16.61 8.01
CA GLN A 318 -3.94 16.00 7.24
C GLN A 318 -4.41 14.81 6.40
N ILE A 319 -5.36 14.02 6.91
CA ILE A 319 -5.84 12.80 6.27
C ILE A 319 -6.72 13.11 5.05
N VAL A 320 -7.65 14.05 5.16
CA VAL A 320 -8.61 14.39 4.09
C VAL A 320 -7.95 14.60 2.71
N PRO A 321 -6.88 15.40 2.56
CA PRO A 321 -6.20 15.55 1.27
C PRO A 321 -5.43 14.30 0.84
N ALA A 322 -5.01 13.46 1.79
CA ALA A 322 -4.22 12.24 1.57
C ALA A 322 -5.04 11.02 1.12
N VAL A 323 -6.35 11.01 1.40
CA VAL A 323 -7.24 9.87 1.12
C VAL A 323 -7.04 9.33 -0.32
N PRO A 324 -6.59 8.07 -0.47
CA PRO A 324 -6.40 7.44 -1.76
C PRO A 324 -7.71 7.36 -2.54
N ILE A 325 -7.63 7.64 -3.84
CA ILE A 325 -8.74 7.45 -4.76
C ILE A 325 -8.61 6.05 -5.38
N LEU A 326 -9.72 5.31 -5.43
CA LEU A 326 -9.82 4.09 -6.21
C LEU A 326 -9.91 4.42 -7.71
N PRO A 327 -9.09 3.81 -8.56
CA PRO A 327 -9.22 4.00 -10.00
C PRO A 327 -10.58 3.55 -10.52
N ARG A 328 -11.01 4.12 -11.65
CA ARG A 328 -12.33 3.83 -12.23
C ARG A 328 -12.55 2.34 -12.54
N ASP A 329 -11.52 1.64 -12.99
CA ASP A 329 -11.64 0.21 -13.28
C ASP A 329 -11.92 -0.64 -12.04
N GLU A 330 -11.54 -0.16 -10.86
CA GLU A 330 -11.75 -0.84 -9.58
C GLU A 330 -13.04 -0.39 -8.89
N ALA A 331 -13.47 0.85 -9.15
CA ALA A 331 -14.71 1.42 -8.63
C ALA A 331 -15.99 0.80 -9.22
N LYS A 332 -15.91 0.02 -10.30
CA LYS A 332 -17.07 -0.69 -10.87
C LYS A 332 -17.70 -1.68 -9.90
N LEU A 333 -16.88 -2.35 -9.09
CA LEU A 333 -17.33 -3.27 -8.03
C LEU A 333 -18.18 -2.57 -6.95
N ASP A 334 -17.91 -1.28 -6.73
CA ASP A 334 -18.62 -0.44 -5.78
C ASP A 334 -19.95 0.07 -6.34
N GLU A 335 -19.99 0.44 -7.63
CA GLU A 335 -21.23 0.77 -8.34
C GLU A 335 -22.22 -0.40 -8.39
N GLU A 336 -21.72 -1.63 -8.62
CA GLU A 336 -22.53 -2.85 -8.64
C GLU A 336 -23.07 -3.23 -7.26
N SER A 337 -22.36 -2.86 -6.19
CA SER A 337 -22.74 -3.13 -4.80
C SER A 337 -23.77 -2.13 -4.24
N GLY A 338 -24.16 -1.10 -5.01
CA GLY A 338 -25.12 -0.08 -4.59
C GLY A 338 -24.63 0.82 -3.45
N ALA A 339 -23.34 0.78 -3.14
CA ALA A 339 -22.71 1.50 -2.05
C ALA A 339 -22.23 2.89 -2.52
N ALA A 340 -23.09 3.89 -2.37
CA ALA A 340 -22.77 5.32 -2.32
C ALA A 340 -22.88 6.19 -3.60
N GLY A 341 -23.28 7.45 -3.35
CA GLY A 341 -23.28 8.57 -4.28
C GLY A 341 -21.92 9.29 -4.36
N PRO A 342 -21.83 10.40 -5.13
CA PRO A 342 -20.55 10.95 -5.61
C PRO A 342 -19.72 11.61 -4.48
N ILE A 343 -18.67 10.90 -4.06
CA ILE A 343 -17.66 11.35 -3.07
C ILE A 343 -16.79 12.51 -3.62
N GLU A 344 -16.64 12.60 -4.94
CA GLU A 344 -15.57 13.38 -5.60
C GLU A 344 -15.88 14.86 -5.77
N GLY A 345 -17.16 15.22 -5.94
CA GLY A 345 -17.59 16.62 -6.01
C GLY A 345 -17.33 17.39 -4.71
N ARG A 346 -17.22 16.68 -3.58
CA ARG A 346 -16.99 17.26 -2.25
C ARG A 346 -15.52 17.57 -1.97
N ARG A 347 -14.57 16.80 -2.50
CA ARG A 347 -13.12 16.99 -2.27
C ARG A 347 -12.60 18.37 -2.72
N ARG A 348 -13.20 18.97 -3.76
CA ARG A 348 -12.76 20.28 -4.31
C ARG A 348 -13.18 21.48 -3.45
N GLY A 349 -14.17 21.34 -2.58
CA GLY A 349 -14.66 22.45 -1.73
C GLY A 349 -13.97 22.56 -0.37
N TRP A 350 -13.23 21.54 0.04
CA TRP A 350 -12.79 21.34 1.42
C TRP A 350 -11.33 21.69 1.69
N VAL A 351 -10.56 21.98 0.64
CA VAL A 351 -9.17 22.43 0.77
C VAL A 351 -9.16 23.91 1.15
N ARG A 352 -9.25 24.21 2.45
CA ARG A 352 -8.82 25.51 2.98
C ARG A 352 -7.37 25.41 3.45
N THR A 353 -6.57 26.23 2.78
CA THR A 353 -5.24 26.77 3.09
C THR A 353 -4.63 26.41 4.45
N SER A 354 -3.64 25.52 4.44
CA SER A 354 -2.51 25.58 5.38
C SER A 354 -1.41 26.47 4.75
N GLN A 355 -1.00 27.52 5.48
CA GLN A 355 -0.01 28.59 5.21
C GLN A 355 1.40 28.08 4.82
N ASP A 356 2.44 28.84 4.44
CA ASP A 356 2.73 30.20 3.91
C ASP A 356 3.92 29.98 2.95
N TRP A 357 3.85 30.46 1.70
CA TRP A 357 4.83 30.13 0.65
C TRP A 357 5.97 31.15 0.53
N ARG A 358 5.97 32.19 1.35
CA ARG A 358 6.92 33.31 1.19
C ARG A 358 8.35 33.01 1.63
N THR A 359 8.59 31.99 2.45
CA THR A 359 9.89 31.77 3.07
C THR A 359 10.74 30.71 2.37
N GLY A 360 10.13 29.77 1.63
CA GLY A 360 10.86 28.70 0.95
C GLY A 360 11.55 27.69 1.88
N GLU A 361 11.34 27.79 3.19
CA GLU A 361 11.88 26.88 4.20
C GLU A 361 10.82 25.83 4.58
N PRO A 362 11.17 24.53 4.67
CA PRO A 362 10.25 23.50 5.11
C PRO A 362 9.85 23.74 6.56
N ASP A 363 8.55 23.75 6.84
CA ASP A 363 8.01 23.84 8.20
C ASP A 363 8.53 22.68 9.07
N SER A 364 9.35 23.01 10.06
CA SER A 364 10.06 22.04 10.89
C SER A 364 9.11 21.19 11.74
N GLU A 365 7.95 21.73 12.16
CA GLU A 365 6.97 20.98 12.94
C GLU A 365 6.31 19.91 12.08
N ILE A 366 5.94 20.26 10.84
CA ILE A 366 5.34 19.31 9.89
C ILE A 366 6.34 18.23 9.50
N VAL A 367 7.61 18.61 9.26
CA VAL A 367 8.68 17.64 8.96
C VAL A 367 8.84 16.65 10.11
N GLN A 368 8.95 17.12 11.36
CA GLN A 368 9.08 16.24 12.53
C GLN A 368 7.87 15.31 12.68
N ARG A 369 6.66 15.78 12.41
CA ARG A 369 5.45 14.95 12.46
C ARG A 369 5.47 13.85 11.40
N LEU A 370 5.89 14.16 10.17
CA LEU A 370 6.04 13.18 9.10
C LEU A 370 7.15 12.16 9.40
N GLU A 371 8.26 12.58 10.01
CA GLU A 371 9.32 11.69 10.50
C GLU A 371 8.81 10.77 11.62
N ALA A 372 8.02 11.28 12.55
CA ALA A 372 7.40 10.48 13.62
C ALA A 372 6.41 9.44 13.07
N ILE A 373 5.65 9.78 12.01
CA ILE A 373 4.80 8.80 11.31
C ILE A 373 5.67 7.72 10.66
N LYS A 374 6.80 8.10 10.05
CA LYS A 374 7.73 7.13 9.43
C LYS A 374 8.35 6.18 10.46
N ALA A 375 8.69 6.64 11.65
CA ALA A 375 9.21 5.78 12.73
C ALA A 375 8.21 4.70 13.18
N LYS A 376 6.93 4.84 12.84
CA LYS A 376 5.86 3.88 13.14
C LYS A 376 5.51 2.94 11.98
N LEU A 377 6.08 3.15 10.78
CA LEU A 377 5.90 2.24 9.64
C LEU A 377 6.66 0.93 9.93
N THR A 378 5.93 -0.17 10.17
CA THR A 378 6.50 -1.51 10.48
C THR A 378 6.05 -2.59 9.50
#